data_AF-A0A3D0T1P9-F1
#
_entry.id   AF-A0A3D0T1P9-F1
#
_cell.length_a   1.000
_cell.length_b   1.000
_cell.length_c   1.000
_cell.angle_alpha   90.00
_cell.angle_beta   90.00
_cell.angle_gamma   90.00
#
_symmetry.space_group_name_H-M   'P 1'
#
loop_
_entity.id
_entity.type
_entity.pdbx_description
1 polymer ?
#
loop_
_entity_poly.entity_id
_entity_poly.type
_entity_poly.pdbx_seq_one_letter_code
_entity_poly.pdbx_strand_id
1 'polypeptide(L)'
;AAAGLGFLAEPILSVIFQRGAFTAETARMASYSLMAYAFGLLSFMLVKVLAPGYYSRQDTKTPVKIGIWCMAANMVFNLIFAIPYGYVGLAIATSLSATLNAVLLYIGLSRQNVYTVSRLTLGFVARVMFSTCAMVAAILWMQQGVD
;
A
#
# COMPACT_ATOMS: atom_id res chain seq x y z
N ALA A 1 -10.80 -1.97 1.18
CA ALA A 1 -9.84 -3.00 1.65
C ALA A 1 -8.71 -2.38 2.47
N ALA A 2 -7.80 -1.59 1.87
CA ALA A 2 -6.67 -0.95 2.58
C ALA A 2 -7.10 -0.15 3.83
N ALA A 3 -8.10 0.72 3.71
CA ALA A 3 -8.62 1.49 4.86
C ALA A 3 -9.16 0.58 5.98
N GLY A 4 -9.97 -0.43 5.65
CA GLY A 4 -10.48 -1.37 6.64
C GLY A 4 -9.37 -2.16 7.34
N LEU A 5 -8.34 -2.59 6.60
CA LEU A 5 -7.18 -3.28 7.18
C LEU A 5 -6.39 -2.36 8.12
N GLY A 6 -6.24 -1.08 7.78
CA GLY A 6 -5.56 -0.10 8.64
C GLY A 6 -6.33 0.21 9.92
N PHE A 7 -7.62 0.51 9.81
CA PHE A 7 -8.45 0.86 10.98
C PHE A 7 -8.74 -0.31 11.91
N LEU A 8 -8.79 -1.54 11.38
CA LEU A 8 -8.92 -2.76 12.18
C LEU A 8 -7.58 -3.46 12.46
N ALA A 9 -6.44 -2.81 12.20
CA ALA A 9 -5.13 -3.45 12.36
C ALA A 9 -4.90 -3.99 13.78
N GLU A 10 -5.20 -3.17 14.80
CA GLU A 10 -5.06 -3.55 16.21
C GLU A 10 -5.98 -4.69 16.63
N PRO A 11 -7.32 -4.64 16.40
CA PRO A 11 -8.20 -5.76 16.76
C PRO A 11 -7.93 -7.04 15.96
N ILE A 12 -7.46 -6.93 14.71
CA ILE A 12 -7.05 -8.11 13.93
C ILE A 12 -5.82 -8.76 14.57
N LEU A 13 -4.81 -7.95 14.91
CA LEU A 13 -3.58 -8.48 15.50
C LEU A 13 -3.79 -9.00 16.92
N SER A 14 -4.66 -8.38 17.71
CA SER A 14 -4.98 -8.87 19.04
C SER A 14 -5.66 -10.24 18.98
N VAL A 15 -6.68 -10.40 18.14
CA VAL A 15 -7.41 -11.67 18.01
C VAL A 15 -6.51 -12.82 17.51
N ILE A 16 -5.62 -12.52 16.56
CA ILE A 16 -4.76 -13.54 15.92
C ILE A 16 -3.55 -13.85 16.79
N PHE A 17 -2.86 -12.83 17.31
CA PHE A 17 -1.53 -12.98 17.89
C PHE A 17 -1.47 -12.82 19.40
N GLN A 18 -2.44 -12.18 20.07
CA GLN A 18 -2.39 -11.93 21.52
C GLN A 18 -2.62 -13.21 22.33
N ARG A 19 -1.58 -14.05 22.41
CA ARG A 19 -1.53 -15.30 23.18
C ARG A 19 -0.13 -15.48 23.77
N GLY A 20 -0.05 -15.96 25.00
CA GLY A 20 1.23 -16.23 25.67
C GLY A 20 2.09 -14.98 25.80
N ALA A 21 3.26 -14.96 25.14
CA ALA A 21 4.23 -13.87 25.23
C ALA A 21 3.85 -12.60 24.45
N PHE A 22 2.81 -12.66 23.60
CA PHE A 22 2.38 -11.51 22.81
C PHE A 22 1.35 -10.70 23.59
N THR A 23 1.79 -9.58 24.17
CA THR A 23 0.97 -8.69 24.99
C THR A 23 0.15 -7.74 24.13
N ALA A 24 -0.89 -7.13 24.72
CA ALA A 24 -1.69 -6.08 24.06
C ALA A 24 -0.82 -4.93 23.55
N GLU A 25 0.23 -4.57 24.29
CA GLU A 25 1.16 -3.51 23.89
C GLU A 25 1.98 -3.89 22.65
N THR A 26 2.44 -5.14 22.55
CA THR A 26 3.11 -5.63 21.33
C THR A 26 2.16 -5.69 20.12
N ALA A 27 0.87 -5.98 20.34
CA ALA A 27 -0.13 -5.95 19.29
C ALA A 27 -0.38 -4.52 18.79
N ARG A 28 -0.47 -3.55 19.70
CA ARG A 28 -0.57 -2.13 19.34
C ARG A 28 0.67 -1.62 18.61
N MET A 29 1.87 -2.01 19.06
CA MET A 29 3.10 -1.64 18.35
C MET A 29 3.13 -2.21 16.93
N ALA A 30 2.77 -3.48 16.75
CA ALA A 30 2.72 -4.13 15.43
C ALA A 30 1.63 -3.56 14.51
N SER A 31 0.53 -3.04 15.07
CA SER A 31 -0.56 -2.45 14.29
C SER A 31 -0.09 -1.25 13.46
N TYR A 32 0.84 -0.45 13.97
CA TYR A 32 1.41 0.68 13.22
C TYR A 32 2.15 0.25 11.95
N SER A 33 2.90 -0.85 11.98
CA SER A 33 3.52 -1.41 10.78
C SER A 33 2.50 -1.99 9.82
N LEU A 34 1.46 -2.64 10.34
CA LEU A 34 0.37 -3.17 9.51
C LEU A 34 -0.39 -2.04 8.80
N MET A 35 -0.65 -0.93 9.49
CA MET A 35 -1.23 0.28 8.90
C MET A 35 -0.35 0.85 7.79
N ALA A 36 0.97 0.93 7.99
CA ALA A 36 1.90 1.39 6.96
C ALA A 36 1.85 0.48 5.71
N TYR A 37 1.84 -0.85 5.90
CA TYR A 37 1.69 -1.81 4.79
C TYR A 37 0.32 -1.75 4.10
N ALA A 38 -0.75 -1.44 4.85
CA ALA A 38 -2.08 -1.29 4.28
C ALA A 38 -2.10 -0.18 3.21
N PHE A 39 -1.32 0.89 3.40
CA PHE A 39 -1.14 1.94 2.39
C PHE A 39 -0.41 1.42 1.14
N GLY A 40 0.65 0.62 1.31
CA GLY A 40 1.40 0.00 0.21
C GLY A 40 0.61 -1.06 -0.57
N LEU A 41 -0.41 -1.65 0.04
CA LEU A 41 -1.23 -2.72 -0.55
C LEU A 41 -1.78 -2.36 -1.94
N LEU A 42 -2.29 -1.13 -2.10
CA LEU A 42 -2.80 -0.65 -3.39
C LEU A 42 -1.70 -0.64 -4.46
N SER A 43 -0.53 -0.13 -4.10
CA SER A 43 0.62 -0.06 -4.99
C SER A 43 1.11 -1.45 -5.39
N PHE A 44 1.16 -2.41 -4.45
CA PHE A 44 1.49 -3.81 -4.77
C PHE A 44 0.50 -4.44 -5.75
N MET A 45 -0.79 -4.17 -5.58
CA MET A 45 -1.80 -4.64 -6.53
C MET A 45 -1.63 -4.01 -7.91
N LEU A 46 -1.38 -2.69 -7.97
CA LEU A 46 -1.14 -2.00 -9.24
C LEU A 46 0.06 -2.57 -9.99
N VAL A 47 1.18 -2.84 -9.30
CA VAL A 47 2.36 -3.48 -9.92
C VAL A 47 1.99 -4.83 -10.54
N LYS A 48 1.22 -5.68 -9.83
CA LYS A 48 0.78 -6.99 -10.35
C LYS A 48 -0.16 -6.89 -11.55
N VAL A 49 -0.95 -5.83 -11.65
CA VAL A 49 -1.85 -5.58 -12.80
C VAL A 49 -1.09 -4.97 -13.98
N LEU A 50 -0.14 -4.08 -13.71
CA LEU A 50 0.63 -3.37 -14.75
C LEU A 50 1.72 -4.23 -15.38
N ALA A 51 2.40 -5.10 -14.62
CA ALA A 51 3.50 -5.92 -15.12
C ALA A 51 3.12 -6.85 -16.28
N PRO A 52 1.98 -7.58 -16.25
CA PRO A 52 1.49 -8.36 -17.39
C PRO A 52 1.24 -7.53 -18.66
N GLY A 53 0.94 -6.24 -18.53
CA GLY A 53 0.76 -5.33 -19.68
C GLY A 53 2.04 -5.10 -20.48
N TYR A 54 3.21 -5.26 -19.86
CA TYR A 54 4.50 -5.25 -20.53
C TYR A 54 4.86 -6.62 -21.11
N TYR A 55 4.57 -7.69 -20.37
CA TYR A 55 4.83 -9.07 -20.82
C TYR A 55 4.00 -9.46 -22.05
N SER A 56 2.74 -9.03 -22.14
CA SER A 56 1.91 -9.25 -23.32
C SER A 56 2.44 -8.55 -24.58
N ARG A 57 3.24 -7.50 -24.40
CA ARG A 57 3.89 -6.74 -25.49
C ARG A 57 5.32 -7.21 -25.77
N GLN A 58 5.73 -8.35 -25.19
CA GLN A 58 7.08 -8.89 -25.28
C GLN A 58 8.18 -7.97 -24.71
N ASP A 59 7.82 -6.94 -23.94
CA ASP A 59 8.78 -6.08 -23.24
C ASP A 59 9.00 -6.59 -21.82
N THR A 60 9.94 -7.52 -21.67
CA THR A 60 10.34 -8.04 -20.36
C THR A 60 11.44 -7.20 -19.70
N LYS A 61 12.10 -6.31 -20.44
CA LYS A 61 13.27 -5.57 -19.96
C LYS A 61 12.88 -4.33 -19.17
N THR A 62 11.84 -3.62 -19.60
CA THR A 62 11.39 -2.37 -18.96
C THR A 62 10.91 -2.59 -17.52
N PRO A 63 10.06 -3.59 -17.21
CA PRO A 63 9.63 -3.86 -15.84
C PRO A 63 10.79 -4.22 -14.90
N VAL A 64 11.75 -5.00 -15.40
CA VAL A 64 12.92 -5.41 -14.62
C VAL A 64 13.81 -4.22 -14.29
N LYS A 65 14.08 -3.33 -15.26
CA LYS A 65 14.85 -2.10 -15.01
C LYS A 65 14.17 -1.23 -13.96
N ILE A 66 12.86 -1.00 -14.09
CA ILE A 66 12.08 -0.23 -13.10
C ILE A 66 12.16 -0.89 -11.72
N GLY A 67 12.01 -2.22 -11.66
CA GLY A 67 12.15 -2.98 -10.41
C GLY A 67 13.50 -2.79 -9.73
N ILE A 68 14.60 -2.76 -10.48
CA ILE A 68 15.95 -2.50 -9.96
C ILE A 68 16.05 -1.08 -9.40
N TRP A 69 15.57 -0.07 -10.14
CA TRP A 69 15.53 1.32 -9.64
C TRP A 69 14.71 1.45 -8.36
N CYS A 70 13.56 0.76 -8.28
CA CYS A 70 12.72 0.75 -7.09
C CYS A 70 13.34 0.00 -5.92
N MET A 71 14.10 -1.08 -6.16
CA MET A 71 14.89 -1.76 -5.13
C MET A 71 15.96 -0.83 -4.56
N ALA A 72 16.68 -0.11 -5.42
CA ALA A 72 17.67 0.87 -4.98
C ALA A 72 17.00 1.99 -4.15
N ALA A 73 15.89 2.54 -4.63
CA ALA A 73 15.10 3.53 -3.89
C ALA A 73 14.58 2.97 -2.55
N ASN A 74 14.15 1.71 -2.51
CA ASN A 74 13.74 1.05 -1.26
C ASN A 74 14.89 1.03 -0.26
N MET A 75 16.10 0.68 -0.71
CA MET A 75 17.26 0.63 0.17
C MET A 75 17.59 2.00 0.77
N VAL A 76 17.51 3.06 -0.05
CA VAL A 76 17.67 4.45 0.40
C VAL A 76 16.57 4.84 1.39
N PHE A 77 15.31 4.52 1.11
CA PHE A 77 14.20 4.79 2.02
C PHE A 77 14.32 4.02 3.33
N ASN A 78 14.76 2.76 3.29
CA ASN A 78 15.00 1.99 4.51
C ASN A 78 16.08 2.68 5.36
N LEU A 79 17.18 3.17 4.79
CA LEU A 79 18.20 3.91 5.54
C LEU A 79 17.63 5.21 6.15
N ILE A 80 16.82 5.96 5.41
CA ILE A 80 16.23 7.22 5.88
C ILE A 80 15.16 7.00 6.95
N PHE A 81 14.30 5.99 6.80
CA PHE A 81 13.13 5.80 7.66
C PHE A 81 13.37 4.79 8.79
N ALA A 82 14.27 3.81 8.63
CA ALA A 82 14.53 2.81 9.69
C ALA A 82 15.26 3.42 10.89
N ILE A 83 16.13 4.42 10.68
CA ILE A 83 16.86 5.08 11.76
C ILE A 83 15.89 5.84 12.70
N PRO A 84 14.97 6.70 12.22
CA PRO A 84 14.03 7.42 13.09
C PRO A 84 12.80 6.61 13.51
N TYR A 85 12.27 5.71 12.67
CA TYR A 85 10.97 5.05 12.90
C TYR A 85 11.07 3.53 13.14
N GLY A 86 12.28 2.97 13.19
CA GLY A 86 12.51 1.55 13.44
C GLY A 86 11.70 0.64 12.51
N TYR A 87 10.95 -0.28 13.10
CA TYR A 87 10.16 -1.30 12.41
C TYR A 87 8.97 -0.72 11.60
N VAL A 88 8.43 0.45 11.99
CA VAL A 88 7.41 1.17 11.20
C VAL A 88 8.04 1.83 9.99
N GLY A 89 9.26 2.34 10.14
CA GLY A 89 10.04 2.95 9.07
C GLY A 89 10.31 2.00 7.90
N LEU A 90 10.63 0.74 8.20
CA LEU A 90 10.81 -0.31 7.20
C LEU A 90 9.54 -0.56 6.38
N ALA A 91 8.38 -0.57 7.05
CA ALA A 91 7.08 -0.76 6.40
C ALA A 91 6.69 0.42 5.49
N ILE A 92 6.98 1.66 5.94
CA ILE A 92 6.79 2.88 5.15
C ILE A 92 7.71 2.86 3.93
N ALA A 93 9.00 2.56 4.10
CA ALA A 93 9.97 2.49 3.01
C ALA A 93 9.54 1.52 1.91
N THR A 94 9.11 0.32 2.32
CA THR A 94 8.63 -0.73 1.42
C THR A 94 7.37 -0.29 0.66
N SER A 95 6.43 0.35 1.36
CA SER A 95 5.19 0.86 0.75
C SER A 95 5.45 2.02 -0.22
N LEU A 96 6.42 2.87 0.09
CA LEU A 96 6.81 3.99 -0.78
C LEU A 96 7.53 3.50 -2.04
N SER A 97 8.44 2.52 -1.89
CA SER A 97 9.08 1.86 -3.03
C SER A 97 8.08 1.18 -3.96
N ALA A 98 7.07 0.49 -3.39
CA ALA A 98 5.99 -0.10 -4.18
C ALA A 98 5.19 0.95 -4.95
N THR A 99 4.92 2.10 -4.32
CA THR A 99 4.23 3.23 -4.96
C THR A 99 5.05 3.79 -6.12
N LEU A 100 6.36 4.00 -5.92
CA LEU A 100 7.25 4.39 -7.01
C LEU A 100 7.22 3.39 -8.17
N ASN A 101 7.24 2.09 -7.86
CA ASN A 101 7.19 1.04 -8.88
C ASN A 101 5.90 1.10 -9.70
N ALA A 102 4.75 1.20 -9.03
CA ALA A 102 3.46 1.36 -9.70
C ALA A 102 3.42 2.60 -10.59
N VAL A 103 3.91 3.75 -10.09
CA VAL A 103 3.93 5.01 -10.83
C VAL A 103 4.84 4.94 -12.05
N LEU A 104 6.06 4.39 -11.92
CA LEU A 104 7.00 4.27 -13.03
C LEU A 104 6.48 3.31 -14.11
N LEU A 105 5.92 2.17 -13.71
CA LEU A 105 5.25 1.25 -14.65
C LEU A 105 4.09 1.92 -15.36
N TYR A 106 3.27 2.69 -14.63
CA TYR A 106 2.15 3.42 -15.19
C TYR A 106 2.59 4.48 -16.22
N ILE A 107 3.59 5.31 -15.87
CA ILE A 107 4.14 6.33 -16.78
C ILE A 107 4.72 5.67 -18.05
N GLY A 108 5.47 4.58 -17.90
CA GLY A 108 6.03 3.86 -19.04
C GLY A 108 4.95 3.32 -20.00
N LEU A 109 3.84 2.82 -19.46
CA LEU A 109 2.73 2.28 -20.25
C LEU A 109 1.91 3.40 -20.90
N SER A 110 1.74 4.53 -20.21
CA SER A 110 1.06 5.72 -20.72
C SER A 110 1.85 6.38 -21.86
N ARG A 111 3.19 6.43 -21.77
CA ARG A 111 4.06 6.93 -22.85
C ARG A 111 4.02 6.05 -24.11
N GLN A 112 3.65 4.78 -24.00
CA GLN A 112 3.44 3.89 -25.15
C GLN A 112 2.04 4.04 -25.79
N ASN A 113 1.22 5.01 -25.36
CA ASN A 113 -0.16 5.23 -25.82
C ASN A 113 -1.10 4.02 -25.66
N VAL A 114 -0.74 3.04 -24.83
CA VAL A 114 -1.56 1.83 -24.59
C VAL A 114 -2.62 2.10 -23.52
N TYR A 115 -2.36 3.05 -22.60
CA TYR A 115 -3.26 3.38 -21.51
C TYR A 115 -3.41 4.89 -21.36
N THR A 116 -4.56 5.43 -21.72
CA THR A 116 -4.96 6.80 -21.42
C THR A 116 -5.88 6.78 -20.20
N VAL A 117 -5.62 7.65 -19.21
CA VAL A 117 -6.59 7.84 -18.11
C VAL A 117 -7.85 8.41 -18.75
N SER A 118 -8.87 7.57 -18.92
CA SER A 118 -10.16 8.03 -19.37
C SER A 118 -10.83 8.85 -18.26
N ARG A 119 -11.63 9.86 -18.61
CA ARG A 119 -12.47 10.60 -17.64
C ARG A 119 -13.37 9.65 -16.83
N LEU A 120 -13.73 8.50 -17.39
CA LEU A 120 -14.43 7.41 -16.71
C LEU A 120 -13.61 6.80 -15.56
N THR A 121 -12.31 6.58 -15.76
CA THR A 121 -11.41 6.06 -14.71
C THR A 121 -11.29 7.06 -13.56
N LEU A 122 -11.20 8.36 -13.87
CA LEU A 122 -11.15 9.41 -12.86
C LEU A 122 -12.46 9.47 -12.04
N GLY A 123 -13.61 9.38 -12.71
CA GLY A 123 -14.92 9.33 -12.06
C GLY A 123 -15.10 8.07 -11.20
N PHE A 124 -14.59 6.93 -11.65
CA PHE A 124 -14.58 5.69 -10.86
C PHE A 124 -13.70 5.82 -9.62
N VAL A 125 -12.47 6.34 -9.75
CA VAL A 125 -11.57 6.58 -8.62
C VAL A 125 -12.22 7.54 -7.61
N ALA A 126 -12.84 8.63 -8.08
CA ALA A 126 -13.53 9.58 -7.20
C ALA A 126 -14.69 8.91 -6.43
N ARG A 127 -15.50 8.07 -7.09
CA ARG A 127 -16.56 7.30 -6.43
C ARG A 127 -16.00 6.32 -5.40
N VAL A 128 -14.93 5.60 -5.73
CA VAL A 128 -14.28 4.66 -4.81
C VAL A 128 -13.72 5.38 -3.59
N MET A 129 -13.09 6.55 -3.79
CA MET A 129 -12.62 7.39 -2.68
C MET A 129 -13.78 7.83 -1.80
N PHE A 130 -14.89 8.29 -2.39
CA PHE A 130 -16.08 8.69 -1.64
C PHE A 130 -16.67 7.53 -0.82
N SER A 131 -16.85 6.35 -1.43
CA SER A 131 -17.35 5.15 -0.73
C SER A 131 -16.39 4.70 0.38
N THR A 132 -15.08 4.82 0.17
CA THR A 132 -14.07 4.49 1.18
C THR A 132 -14.15 5.46 2.36
N CYS A 133 -14.28 6.76 2.10
CA CYS A 133 -14.47 7.76 3.15
C CYS A 133 -15.76 7.52 3.95
N ALA A 134 -16.87 7.21 3.28
CA ALA A 134 -18.14 6.91 3.94
C ALA A 134 -18.02 5.66 4.85
N MET A 135 -17.34 4.61 4.38
CA MET A 135 -17.08 3.41 5.19
C MET A 135 -16.22 3.73 6.42
N VAL A 136 -15.14 4.51 6.25
CA VAL A 136 -14.27 4.91 7.37
C VAL A 136 -15.04 5.75 8.39
N ALA A 137 -15.85 6.71 7.94
CA ALA A 137 -16.70 7.51 8.82
C ALA A 137 -17.68 6.65 9.61
N ALA A 138 -18.29 5.63 8.99
CA ALA A 138 -19.17 4.69 9.68
C ALA A 138 -18.45 3.86 10.74
N ILE A 139 -17.22 3.39 10.45
CA ILE A 139 -16.40 2.64 11.41
C ILE A 139 -16.03 3.52 12.61
N LEU A 140 -15.61 4.77 12.36
CA LEU A 140 -15.28 5.72 13.43
C LEU A 140 -16.49 6.06 14.29
N TRP A 141 -17.66 6.21 13.67
CA TRP A 141 -18.92 6.44 14.39
C TRP A 141 -19.31 5.24 15.26
N MET A 142 -19.15 4.01 14.75
CA MET A 142 -19.38 2.80 15.54
C MET A 142 -18.39 2.64 16.69
N GLN A 143 -17.13 3.07 16.53
CA GLN A 143 -16.14 3.04 17.62
C GLN A 143 -16.51 4.01 18.75
N GLN A 144 -17.04 5.20 18.43
CA GLN A 144 -17.48 6.16 19.45
C GLN A 144 -18.68 5.71 20.28
N GLY A 145 -19.46 4.73 19.80
CA GLY A 145 -20.59 4.16 20.55
C GLY A 145 -20.23 2.97 21.44
N VAL A 146 -18.96 2.55 21.45
CA VAL A 146 -18.45 1.40 22.22
C VAL A 146 -17.63 1.82 23.45
N ASP A 147 -17.33 3.12 23.59
CA ASP A 147 -16.82 3.75 24.82
C ASP A 147 -17.97 4.15 25.76
#